data_AF-A0A831TGI9-F1
#
_entry.id   AF-A0A831TGI9-F1
#
_cell.length_a   1.000
_cell.length_b   1.000
_cell.length_c   1.000
_cell.angle_alpha   90.00
_cell.angle_beta   90.00
_cell.angle_gamma   90.00
#
_symmetry.space_group_name_H-M   'P 1'
#
loop_
_entity.id
_entity.type
_entity.pdbx_description
1 polymer ?
#
loop_
_entity_poly.entity_id
_entity_poly.type
_entity_poly.pdbx_seq_one_letter_code
_entity_poly.pdbx_strand_id
1 'polypeptide(L)'
;MAYCSPTVCALSLLCNRRDRSAGWGGGVRTEPSPFGLRRRRRWHWLSWELSLAMLGLPLIVLLATTGYVVLVRDERLHVTVLDAYTEQPLAGVHVRAGQAEAVTDEAGEARIEASGSASLVFEKEDYDPVTLEVAPDQRSARVRMRPNVVRGVVTRRDNGEPLAGVTVKALSGDQVVTQTTTDSNGSYALRGVPEGATLAFEHDEFADVRIDLSRQTAVSVALRPDVVTGQVTDPDGQPIQGATVAIGNAIATTDEMGTFRLTGAPEQGEIVVKAPGYRAAVVPLSAEMRVAAQLEPISVRAIYINAAVAANPEAWAERLALVERTEVNAVVVDLKDSTGRVFYDSQVQLAQEIGAVLPILDPKAIVEELHRRDIYAIARIVVFEDPILAEAKPEWAIKDAATGDLWRTWNGLAWVNAHRSEVWDYNIALALEAASFGFDEIQLDYIRFPSDGPLDRAEYGVEHNRETRTQAIGEFLERARLALAPTRAYLGADIFGLTLWELGDSGIGQVLEVVAERVDYICPMIYPSHFYPGSMGFEIPNDHPYEVILWSLQNGAERIPQHVRKLRPWLQDFSYGPGIEYGPNEVRAQIQAVEDAGLDSWMIWNADNVYHEEALHAS
;
A
#
# COMPACT_ATOMS: atom_id res chain seq x y z
N MET A 1 -38.37 -14.73 20.23
CA MET A 1 -38.87 -15.84 21.07
C MET A 1 -37.91 -15.96 22.25
N ALA A 2 -38.13 -15.16 23.29
CA ALA A 2 -38.95 -15.46 24.48
C ALA A 2 -38.02 -16.02 25.60
N TYR A 3 -37.37 -15.16 26.37
CA TYR A 3 -37.84 -14.47 27.59
C TYR A 3 -38.09 -15.37 28.81
N CYS A 4 -37.64 -14.82 29.95
CA CYS A 4 -38.18 -14.94 31.31
C CYS A 4 -37.58 -15.98 32.27
N SER A 5 -36.61 -15.50 33.07
CA SER A 5 -36.71 -15.32 34.55
C SER A 5 -38.12 -15.33 35.19
N PRO A 6 -38.28 -15.34 36.53
CA PRO A 6 -37.43 -15.87 37.62
C PRO A 6 -38.24 -16.56 38.76
N THR A 7 -37.54 -16.86 39.86
CA THR A 7 -37.96 -16.75 41.28
C THR A 7 -38.83 -17.82 42.00
N VAL A 8 -38.25 -18.26 43.14
CA VAL A 8 -38.79 -18.25 44.53
C VAL A 8 -39.41 -19.53 45.15
N CYS A 9 -39.08 -19.67 46.45
CA CYS A 9 -39.70 -20.48 47.53
C CYS A 9 -39.38 -21.99 47.56
N ALA A 10 -39.33 -22.71 48.68
CA ALA A 10 -39.25 -22.45 50.12
C ALA A 10 -39.16 -23.83 50.82
N LEU A 11 -38.58 -23.85 52.03
CA LEU A 11 -38.90 -24.70 53.21
C LEU A 11 -39.29 -26.20 53.08
N SER A 12 -38.50 -26.99 53.82
CA SER A 12 -38.93 -27.88 54.93
C SER A 12 -39.72 -29.18 54.68
N LEU A 13 -39.08 -30.27 55.12
CA LEU A 13 -39.57 -31.36 56.00
C LEU A 13 -40.99 -31.92 55.80
N LEU A 14 -41.07 -33.24 55.55
CA LEU A 14 -41.93 -34.27 56.19
C LEU A 14 -41.74 -35.60 55.42
N CYS A 15 -41.14 -36.65 56.00
CA CYS A 15 -41.78 -37.68 56.84
C CYS A 15 -42.79 -38.58 56.08
N ASN A 16 -42.48 -39.86 55.85
CA ASN A 16 -43.23 -41.00 56.42
C ASN A 16 -42.72 -42.38 55.96
N ARG A 17 -42.65 -43.31 56.94
CA ARG A 17 -43.02 -44.76 56.93
C ARG A 17 -42.35 -45.68 55.90
N ARG A 18 -42.08 -46.96 56.13
CA ARG A 18 -42.37 -48.05 57.10
C ARG A 18 -41.43 -49.18 56.59
N ASP A 19 -41.05 -50.26 57.24
CA ASP A 19 -41.49 -51.02 58.40
C ASP A 19 -40.36 -52.06 58.63
N ARG A 20 -40.13 -52.45 59.89
CA ARG A 20 -39.90 -53.83 60.39
C ARG A 20 -38.82 -54.71 59.72
N SER A 21 -38.00 -55.48 60.44
CA SER A 21 -38.11 -55.98 61.81
C SER A 21 -36.86 -56.78 62.19
N ALA A 22 -36.56 -56.71 63.50
CA ALA A 22 -36.06 -57.79 64.37
C ALA A 22 -34.70 -58.40 64.03
N GLY A 23 -33.78 -58.58 64.96
CA GLY A 23 -33.79 -58.56 66.42
C GLY A 23 -32.51 -59.31 66.81
N TRP A 24 -31.76 -58.88 67.81
CA TRP A 24 -31.76 -59.38 69.18
C TRP A 24 -30.34 -59.00 69.65
N GLY A 25 -30.04 -58.50 70.84
CA GLY A 25 -30.80 -58.43 72.06
C GLY A 25 -29.79 -58.37 73.21
N GLY A 26 -29.95 -57.36 74.07
CA GLY A 26 -29.45 -57.30 75.46
C GLY A 26 -27.93 -57.28 75.66
N GLY A 27 -27.38 -56.61 76.67
CA GLY A 27 -27.97 -55.85 77.75
C GLY A 27 -26.84 -55.44 78.70
N VAL A 28 -26.86 -54.18 79.13
CA VAL A 28 -27.00 -53.74 80.54
C VAL A 28 -25.68 -53.62 81.32
N ARG A 29 -25.37 -52.35 81.61
CA ARG A 29 -24.91 -51.70 82.86
C ARG A 29 -23.82 -52.37 83.72
N THR A 30 -22.88 -51.56 84.21
CA THR A 30 -22.81 -51.04 85.61
C THR A 30 -21.37 -50.59 85.96
N GLU A 31 -21.19 -49.34 86.41
CA GLU A 31 -20.11 -48.92 87.34
C GLU A 31 -20.31 -49.62 88.72
N PRO A 32 -19.38 -49.69 89.73
CA PRO A 32 -18.27 -48.77 90.07
C PRO A 32 -17.00 -49.45 90.71
N SER A 33 -16.08 -48.66 91.28
CA SER A 33 -14.99 -49.05 92.21
C SER A 33 -15.55 -49.34 93.64
N PRO A 34 -14.79 -49.56 94.75
CA PRO A 34 -13.39 -49.94 95.04
C PRO A 34 -13.21 -50.99 96.21
N PHE A 35 -11.95 -51.35 96.55
CA PHE A 35 -11.40 -51.97 97.79
C PHE A 35 -11.98 -53.25 98.46
N GLY A 36 -11.12 -54.29 98.64
CA GLY A 36 -11.31 -55.36 99.65
C GLY A 36 -10.38 -56.58 99.56
N LEU A 37 -9.33 -56.61 100.40
CA LEU A 37 -8.35 -57.68 100.66
C LEU A 37 -9.02 -58.94 101.30
N ARG A 38 -8.54 -60.20 101.35
CA ARG A 38 -7.23 -60.90 101.18
C ARG A 38 -7.47 -62.43 101.28
N ARG A 39 -6.77 -63.28 100.50
CA ARG A 39 -5.93 -64.44 100.94
C ARG A 39 -5.45 -65.31 99.77
N ARG A 40 -4.22 -65.83 99.91
CA ARG A 40 -3.37 -66.54 98.94
C ARG A 40 -3.86 -67.96 98.56
N ARG A 41 -3.73 -68.32 97.27
CA ARG A 41 -3.18 -69.61 96.78
C ARG A 41 -2.76 -69.51 95.30
N ARG A 42 -1.97 -70.50 94.85
CA ARG A 42 -0.97 -70.51 93.76
C ARG A 42 -1.50 -70.95 92.35
N TRP A 43 -0.84 -70.41 91.31
CA TRP A 43 -0.63 -70.90 89.90
C TRP A 43 -1.83 -70.75 88.93
N HIS A 44 -1.71 -70.38 87.65
CA HIS A 44 -0.80 -70.79 86.56
C HIS A 44 -0.47 -69.65 85.56
N TRP A 45 0.54 -69.92 84.73
CA TRP A 45 1.17 -69.03 83.76
C TRP A 45 0.29 -68.82 82.52
N LEU A 46 0.26 -67.60 81.95
CA LEU A 46 -0.38 -67.33 80.65
C LEU A 46 0.32 -68.13 79.54
N SER A 47 -0.48 -68.74 78.67
CA SER A 47 -0.03 -69.57 77.55
C SER A 47 0.67 -68.75 76.46
N TRP A 48 1.67 -69.38 75.83
CA TRP A 48 2.51 -68.80 74.77
C TRP A 48 1.73 -68.29 73.54
N GLU A 49 0.53 -68.82 73.27
CA GLU A 49 -0.32 -68.42 72.13
C GLU A 49 -0.84 -66.97 72.24
N LEU A 50 -1.16 -66.50 73.45
CA LEU A 50 -1.58 -65.10 73.70
C LEU A 50 -0.40 -64.11 73.66
N SER A 51 0.83 -64.60 73.89
CA SER A 51 2.06 -63.80 73.74
C SER A 51 2.47 -63.63 72.27
N LEU A 52 2.16 -64.61 71.41
CA LEU A 52 2.35 -64.51 69.96
C LEU A 52 1.34 -63.57 69.28
N ALA A 53 0.10 -63.47 69.76
CA ALA A 53 -0.87 -62.52 69.22
C ALA A 53 -0.55 -61.06 69.61
N MET A 54 -0.06 -60.82 70.84
CA MET A 54 0.31 -59.48 71.33
C MET A 54 1.63 -58.94 70.76
N LEU A 55 2.52 -59.81 70.27
CA LEU A 55 3.74 -59.41 69.55
C LEU A 55 3.61 -59.56 68.03
N GLY A 56 2.90 -60.59 67.55
CA GLY A 56 2.76 -60.93 66.15
C GLY A 56 1.82 -60.00 65.38
N LEU A 57 0.72 -59.52 65.96
CA LEU A 57 -0.16 -58.56 65.30
C LEU A 57 0.49 -57.18 65.12
N PRO A 58 1.14 -56.56 66.13
CA PRO A 58 1.89 -55.34 65.91
C PRO A 58 3.15 -55.58 65.07
N LEU A 59 3.76 -56.76 65.07
CA LEU A 59 4.87 -57.08 64.17
C LEU A 59 4.39 -57.28 62.72
N ILE A 60 3.22 -57.86 62.47
CA ILE A 60 2.62 -57.97 61.15
C ILE A 60 2.12 -56.61 60.68
N VAL A 61 1.50 -55.80 61.54
CA VAL A 61 1.16 -54.41 61.21
C VAL A 61 2.44 -53.61 61.00
N LEU A 62 3.50 -53.78 61.80
CA LEU A 62 4.79 -53.12 61.59
C LEU A 62 5.45 -53.60 60.31
N LEU A 63 5.43 -54.90 59.97
CA LEU A 63 6.00 -55.45 58.75
C LEU A 63 5.13 -55.15 57.52
N ALA A 64 3.82 -54.98 57.68
CA ALA A 64 2.90 -54.55 56.63
C ALA A 64 2.94 -53.03 56.45
N THR A 65 3.18 -52.25 57.52
CA THR A 65 3.36 -50.80 57.47
C THR A 65 4.77 -50.48 56.98
N THR A 66 5.79 -51.19 57.43
CA THR A 66 7.18 -51.11 56.94
C THR A 66 7.24 -51.68 55.52
N GLY A 67 6.56 -52.77 55.23
CA GLY A 67 6.40 -53.31 53.88
C GLY A 67 5.64 -52.35 52.97
N TYR A 68 4.59 -51.69 53.44
CA TYR A 68 3.90 -50.63 52.71
C TYR A 68 4.77 -49.39 52.53
N VAL A 69 5.54 -48.99 53.55
CA VAL A 69 6.48 -47.85 53.50
C VAL A 69 7.69 -48.14 52.61
N VAL A 70 8.15 -49.38 52.52
CA VAL A 70 9.36 -49.77 51.78
C VAL A 70 9.05 -50.29 50.36
N LEU A 71 7.89 -50.93 50.14
CA LEU A 71 7.52 -51.53 48.85
C LEU A 71 6.43 -50.74 48.09
N VAL A 72 5.68 -49.84 48.75
CA VAL A 72 4.52 -49.14 48.13
C VAL A 72 4.60 -47.61 48.26
N ARG A 73 5.21 -47.09 49.33
CA ARG A 73 5.38 -45.65 49.55
C ARG A 73 6.66 -45.17 48.85
N ASP A 74 6.55 -44.99 47.53
CA ASP A 74 7.58 -44.27 46.77
C ASP A 74 7.50 -42.78 47.14
N GLU A 75 8.49 -42.26 47.86
CA GLU A 75 8.52 -40.85 48.27
C GLU A 75 8.96 -39.91 47.13
N ARG A 76 9.33 -40.48 45.98
CA ARG A 76 9.69 -39.74 44.77
C ARG A 76 8.49 -39.03 44.18
N LEU A 77 8.73 -37.82 43.68
CA LEU A 77 7.73 -37.02 43.01
C LEU A 77 7.37 -37.66 41.66
N HIS A 78 6.08 -37.88 41.41
CA HIS A 78 5.58 -38.34 40.11
C HIS A 78 5.33 -37.13 39.21
N VAL A 79 6.00 -37.07 38.05
CA VAL A 79 5.82 -35.98 37.09
C VAL A 79 5.18 -36.51 35.81
N THR A 80 4.18 -35.79 35.32
CA THR A 80 3.56 -36.04 34.01
C THR A 80 3.84 -34.83 33.11
N VAL A 81 4.49 -35.08 31.97
CA VAL A 81 4.79 -34.05 30.98
C VAL A 81 3.91 -34.25 29.76
N LEU A 82 3.23 -33.18 29.34
CA LEU A 82 2.37 -33.15 28.17
C LEU A 82 2.88 -32.13 27.15
N ASP A 83 2.59 -32.37 25.88
CA ASP A 83 2.73 -31.36 24.83
C ASP A 83 1.68 -30.27 25.04
N ALA A 84 2.10 -29.00 25.05
CA ALA A 84 1.19 -27.88 25.30
C ALA A 84 0.18 -27.64 24.17
N TYR A 85 0.45 -28.11 22.94
CA TYR A 85 -0.40 -27.90 21.77
C TYR A 85 -1.34 -29.08 21.52
N THR A 86 -0.83 -30.32 21.57
CA THR A 86 -1.60 -31.55 21.30
C THR A 86 -2.22 -32.19 22.55
N GLU A 87 -1.78 -31.78 23.74
CA GLU A 87 -2.11 -32.38 25.05
C GLU A 87 -1.75 -33.87 25.19
N GLN A 88 -0.95 -34.42 24.25
CA GLN A 88 -0.46 -35.79 24.31
C GLN A 88 0.72 -35.93 25.28
N PRO A 89 0.95 -37.13 25.85
CA PRO A 89 2.10 -37.36 26.72
C PRO A 89 3.45 -37.18 26.01
N LEU A 90 4.42 -36.61 26.71
CA LEU A 90 5.75 -36.30 26.17
C LEU A 90 6.83 -37.23 26.71
N ALA A 91 7.24 -38.21 25.91
CA ALA A 91 8.35 -39.11 26.23
C ALA A 91 9.72 -38.45 26.02
N GLY A 92 10.77 -38.93 26.69
CA GLY A 92 12.15 -38.48 26.46
C GLY A 92 12.49 -37.09 26.99
N VAL A 93 11.70 -36.53 27.92
CA VAL A 93 11.98 -35.24 28.56
C VAL A 93 12.98 -35.46 29.69
N HIS A 94 14.08 -34.71 29.67
CA HIS A 94 15.03 -34.69 30.77
C HIS A 94 14.50 -33.81 31.90
N VAL A 95 14.25 -34.42 33.06
CA VAL A 95 13.79 -33.73 34.28
C VAL A 95 14.94 -33.69 35.26
N ARG A 96 15.33 -32.49 35.70
CA ARG A 96 16.42 -32.26 36.65
C ARG A 96 15.91 -31.64 37.94
N ALA A 97 16.37 -32.15 39.07
CA ALA A 97 16.12 -31.62 40.42
C ALA A 97 17.44 -31.58 41.20
N GLY A 98 18.19 -30.48 41.10
CA GLY A 98 19.53 -30.39 41.71
C GLY A 98 20.53 -31.36 41.05
N GLN A 99 20.88 -32.45 41.74
CA GLN A 99 21.76 -33.53 41.23
C GLN A 99 20.97 -34.75 40.72
N ALA A 100 19.66 -34.81 40.96
CA ALA A 100 18.82 -35.90 40.49
C ALA A 100 18.37 -35.63 39.04
N GLU A 101 18.41 -36.68 38.21
CA GLU A 101 17.96 -36.64 36.82
C GLU A 101 17.00 -37.81 36.55
N ALA A 102 15.97 -37.58 35.76
CA ALA A 102 15.06 -38.60 35.26
C ALA A 102 14.68 -38.30 33.81
N VAL A 103 14.21 -39.31 33.07
CA VAL A 103 13.70 -39.17 31.70
C VAL A 103 12.27 -39.72 31.65
N THR A 104 11.36 -39.00 31.00
CA THR A 104 9.96 -39.46 30.87
C THR A 104 9.83 -40.67 29.93
N ASP A 105 8.93 -41.58 30.29
CA ASP A 105 8.57 -42.75 29.48
C ASP A 105 7.54 -42.43 28.38
N GLU A 106 7.08 -43.45 27.64
CA GLU A 106 6.08 -43.32 26.56
C GLU A 106 4.73 -42.76 27.04
N ALA A 107 4.42 -42.89 28.33
CA ALA A 107 3.23 -42.29 28.95
C ALA A 107 3.48 -40.85 29.43
N GLY A 108 4.64 -40.28 29.11
CA GLY A 108 5.07 -38.94 29.55
C GLY A 108 5.33 -38.86 31.04
N GLU A 109 5.56 -40.00 31.71
CA GLU A 109 5.72 -40.06 33.16
C GLU A 109 7.17 -40.27 33.57
N ALA A 110 7.60 -39.61 34.65
CA ALA A 110 8.86 -39.90 35.32
C ALA A 110 8.70 -39.84 36.84
N ARG A 111 9.61 -40.48 37.57
CA ARG A 111 9.71 -40.36 39.03
C ARG A 111 11.09 -39.80 39.39
N ILE A 112 11.12 -38.73 40.17
CA ILE A 112 12.37 -38.04 40.54
C ILE A 112 12.46 -37.80 42.05
N GLU A 113 13.67 -37.92 42.59
CA GLU A 113 13.96 -37.57 43.97
C GLU A 113 14.07 -36.04 44.11
N ALA A 114 13.08 -35.43 44.76
CA ALA A 114 13.05 -34.01 45.06
C ALA A 114 13.05 -33.81 46.58
N SER A 115 14.09 -33.18 47.11
CA SER A 115 14.27 -32.96 48.56
C SER A 115 13.81 -31.54 48.94
N GLY A 116 12.73 -31.43 49.73
CA GLY A 116 12.24 -30.13 50.20
C GLY A 116 11.56 -29.30 49.09
N SER A 117 11.66 -27.97 49.17
CA SER A 117 11.26 -27.10 48.06
C SER A 117 12.29 -27.25 46.94
N ALA A 118 11.89 -27.83 45.80
CA ALA A 118 12.79 -28.13 44.69
C ALA A 118 12.33 -27.43 43.40
N SER A 119 13.30 -26.85 42.70
CA SER A 119 13.13 -26.31 41.35
C SER A 119 13.38 -27.44 40.34
N LEU A 120 12.34 -27.84 39.62
CA LEU A 120 12.43 -28.83 38.55
C LEU A 120 12.67 -28.14 37.22
N VAL A 121 13.72 -28.52 36.51
CA VAL A 121 14.00 -28.05 35.14
C VAL A 121 13.68 -29.17 34.16
N PHE A 122 12.83 -28.87 33.19
CA PHE A 122 12.40 -29.79 32.13
C PHE A 122 13.04 -29.36 30.81
N GLU A 123 13.83 -30.23 30.19
CA GLU A 123 14.54 -29.98 28.94
C GLU A 123 14.23 -31.07 27.91
N LYS A 124 13.92 -30.67 26.69
CA LYS A 124 13.78 -31.56 25.53
C LYS A 124 14.12 -30.79 24.26
N GLU A 125 14.78 -31.45 23.30
CA GLU A 125 15.01 -30.86 21.97
C GLU A 125 13.67 -30.46 21.33
N ASP A 126 13.64 -29.28 20.70
CA ASP A 126 12.47 -28.65 20.06
C ASP A 126 11.39 -28.09 20.99
N TYR A 127 11.61 -28.07 22.31
CA TYR A 127 10.67 -27.52 23.28
C TYR A 127 11.32 -26.39 24.08
N ASP A 128 10.50 -25.43 24.53
CA ASP A 128 10.95 -24.46 25.52
C ASP A 128 11.25 -25.16 26.86
N PRO A 129 12.38 -24.81 27.51
CA PRO A 129 12.64 -25.31 28.84
C PRO A 129 11.60 -24.75 29.81
N VAL A 130 11.10 -25.60 30.70
CA VAL A 130 10.14 -25.20 31.74
C VAL A 130 10.79 -25.39 33.09
N THR A 131 10.66 -24.38 33.96
CA THR A 131 11.06 -24.49 35.37
C THR A 131 9.81 -24.48 36.24
N LEU A 132 9.65 -25.49 37.10
CA LEU A 132 8.53 -25.60 38.03
C LEU A 132 9.03 -25.70 39.46
N GLU A 133 8.58 -24.79 40.31
CA GLU A 133 8.78 -24.88 41.76
C GLU A 133 7.77 -25.85 42.37
N VAL A 134 8.27 -26.81 43.15
CA VAL A 134 7.45 -27.86 43.77
C VAL A 134 7.52 -27.74 45.29
N ALA A 135 6.35 -27.78 45.94
CA ALA A 135 6.26 -27.69 47.39
C ALA A 135 6.79 -28.97 48.09
N PRO A 136 7.30 -28.88 49.33
CA PRO A 136 7.92 -30.02 50.03
C PRO A 136 7.01 -31.25 50.24
N ASP A 137 5.70 -31.06 50.25
CA ASP A 137 4.68 -32.10 50.46
C ASP A 137 4.00 -32.55 49.16
N GLN A 138 4.32 -31.92 48.02
CA GLN A 138 3.72 -32.22 46.73
C GLN A 138 4.19 -33.59 46.23
N ARG A 139 3.24 -34.44 45.83
CA ARG A 139 3.50 -35.83 45.39
C ARG A 139 3.33 -36.05 43.89
N SER A 140 2.68 -35.12 43.20
CA SER A 140 2.59 -35.13 41.74
C SER A 140 2.71 -33.73 41.16
N ALA A 141 3.30 -33.63 39.97
CA ALA A 141 3.34 -32.39 39.20
C ALA A 141 3.00 -32.68 37.73
N ARG A 142 2.19 -31.80 37.13
CA ARG A 142 1.86 -31.86 35.71
C ARG A 142 2.42 -30.64 35.02
N VAL A 143 3.23 -30.84 33.99
CA VAL A 143 3.86 -29.77 33.22
C VAL A 143 3.44 -29.88 31.76
N ARG A 144 3.19 -28.74 31.13
CA ARG A 144 2.99 -28.65 29.68
C ARG A 144 4.23 -27.99 29.08
N MET A 145 4.92 -28.69 28.19
CA MET A 145 6.05 -28.13 27.45
C MET A 145 5.59 -27.67 26.07
N ARG A 146 5.96 -26.45 25.69
CA ARG A 146 5.58 -25.87 24.40
C ARG A 146 6.64 -26.20 23.35
N PRO A 147 6.25 -26.75 22.19
CA PRO A 147 7.15 -26.82 21.05
C PRO A 147 7.59 -25.41 20.62
N ASN A 148 8.86 -25.23 20.29
CA ASN A 148 9.42 -23.95 19.87
C ASN A 148 10.09 -24.00 18.49
N VAL A 149 9.84 -25.08 17.73
CA VAL A 149 10.36 -25.24 16.38
C VAL A 149 9.22 -25.38 15.40
N VAL A 150 9.27 -24.57 14.34
CA VAL A 150 8.35 -24.67 13.21
C VAL A 150 9.10 -25.18 11.99
N ARG A 151 8.52 -26.15 11.29
CA ARG A 151 9.08 -26.76 10.09
C ARG A 151 8.12 -26.66 8.92
N GLY A 152 8.65 -26.73 7.71
CA GLY A 152 7.83 -26.93 6.53
C GLY A 152 8.61 -26.73 5.26
N VAL A 153 7.86 -26.60 4.17
CA VAL A 153 8.40 -26.44 2.82
C VAL A 153 7.84 -25.17 2.22
N VAL A 154 8.71 -24.42 1.54
CA VAL A 154 8.32 -23.31 0.69
C VAL A 154 8.41 -23.75 -0.76
N THR A 155 7.35 -23.51 -1.51
CA THR A 155 7.24 -23.83 -2.94
C THR A 155 6.94 -22.58 -3.74
N ARG A 156 7.19 -22.63 -5.04
CA ARG A 156 6.69 -21.62 -5.97
C ARG A 156 5.22 -21.91 -6.30
N ARG A 157 4.38 -20.89 -6.30
CA ARG A 157 2.94 -21.03 -6.58
C ARG A 157 2.65 -21.29 -8.06
N ASP A 158 3.47 -20.76 -8.95
CA ASP A 158 3.32 -20.83 -10.40
C ASP A 158 3.52 -22.25 -10.96
N ASN A 159 4.47 -23.01 -10.43
CA ASN A 159 4.81 -24.34 -10.94
C ASN A 159 4.88 -25.45 -9.87
N GLY A 160 4.78 -25.11 -8.58
CA GLY A 160 4.83 -26.05 -7.46
C GLY A 160 6.23 -26.56 -7.08
N GLU A 161 7.28 -26.07 -7.73
CA GLU A 161 8.66 -26.49 -7.45
C GLU A 161 9.14 -25.98 -6.07
N PRO A 162 10.06 -26.68 -5.39
CA PRO A 162 10.64 -26.21 -4.14
C PRO A 162 11.42 -24.89 -4.32
N LEU A 163 11.28 -23.97 -3.36
CA LEU A 163 11.92 -22.66 -3.41
C LEU A 163 13.00 -22.52 -2.32
N ALA A 164 14.25 -22.51 -2.75
CA ALA A 164 15.43 -22.32 -1.90
C ALA A 164 15.69 -20.84 -1.62
N GLY A 165 16.45 -20.54 -0.56
CA GLY A 165 16.90 -19.16 -0.29
C GLY A 165 15.84 -18.23 0.32
N VAL A 166 14.65 -18.75 0.66
CA VAL A 166 13.60 -17.95 1.34
C VAL A 166 14.00 -17.71 2.77
N THR A 167 14.03 -16.45 3.20
CA THR A 167 14.29 -16.08 4.60
C THR A 167 13.00 -16.24 5.39
N VAL A 168 12.99 -17.16 6.35
CA VAL A 168 11.85 -17.42 7.23
C VAL A 168 12.15 -16.84 8.60
N LYS A 169 11.39 -15.83 9.02
CA LYS A 169 11.57 -15.10 10.27
C LYS A 169 10.40 -15.37 11.21
N ALA A 170 10.65 -15.48 12.50
CA ALA A 170 9.62 -15.36 13.53
C ALA A 170 9.68 -13.96 14.14
N LEU A 171 8.56 -13.25 14.06
CA LEU A 171 8.39 -11.89 14.53
C LEU A 171 7.56 -11.88 15.82
N SER A 172 7.92 -11.01 16.76
CA SER A 172 7.11 -10.67 17.93
C SER A 172 6.82 -9.17 17.88
N GLY A 173 5.64 -8.80 17.39
CA GLY A 173 5.42 -7.46 16.87
C GLY A 173 6.30 -7.24 15.63
N ASP A 174 7.05 -6.13 15.59
CA ASP A 174 7.96 -5.81 14.47
C ASP A 174 9.39 -6.35 14.67
N GLN A 175 9.69 -6.98 15.80
CA GLN A 175 11.04 -7.47 16.11
C GLN A 175 11.26 -8.90 15.59
N VAL A 176 12.34 -9.09 14.83
CA VAL A 176 12.82 -10.44 14.45
C VAL A 176 13.43 -11.12 15.67
N VAL A 177 12.83 -12.22 16.11
CA VAL A 177 13.30 -13.00 17.27
C VAL A 177 14.27 -14.09 16.83
N THR A 178 13.95 -14.79 15.74
CA THR A 178 14.77 -15.84 15.15
C THR A 178 14.50 -15.91 13.65
N GLN A 179 15.47 -16.38 12.87
CA GLN A 179 15.32 -16.56 11.43
C GLN A 179 16.14 -17.75 10.93
N THR A 180 15.73 -18.29 9.78
CA THR A 180 16.42 -19.35 9.04
C THR A 180 16.22 -19.15 7.54
N THR A 181 16.83 -20.00 6.72
CA THR A 181 16.68 -19.95 5.26
C THR A 181 16.31 -21.33 4.72
N THR A 182 15.46 -21.40 3.70
CA THR A 182 15.10 -22.68 3.06
C THR A 182 16.28 -23.29 2.31
N ASP A 183 16.37 -24.62 2.35
CA ASP A 183 17.37 -25.40 1.60
C ASP A 183 16.98 -25.62 0.13
N SER A 184 17.77 -26.39 -0.61
CA SER A 184 17.52 -26.71 -2.03
C SER A 184 16.22 -27.47 -2.29
N ASN A 185 15.65 -28.12 -1.28
CA ASN A 185 14.34 -28.79 -1.34
C ASN A 185 13.22 -27.89 -0.79
N GLY A 186 13.48 -26.58 -0.64
CA GLY A 186 12.56 -25.62 -0.06
C GLY A 186 12.25 -25.85 1.41
N SER A 187 12.94 -26.77 2.08
CA SER A 187 12.64 -27.17 3.45
C SER A 187 13.32 -26.22 4.45
N TYR A 188 12.65 -25.97 5.57
CA TYR A 188 13.22 -25.18 6.67
C TYR A 188 12.86 -25.76 8.04
N ALA A 189 13.72 -25.46 9.02
CA ALA A 189 13.46 -25.67 10.43
C ALA A 189 13.85 -24.42 11.21
N LEU A 190 12.84 -23.68 11.68
CA LEU A 190 13.03 -22.45 12.45
C LEU A 190 12.90 -22.74 13.94
N ARG A 191 14.02 -22.62 14.67
CA ARG A 191 14.12 -22.95 16.10
C ARG A 191 14.02 -21.69 16.96
N GLY A 192 13.44 -21.81 18.16
CA GLY A 192 13.29 -20.71 19.12
C GLY A 192 12.14 -19.75 18.79
N VAL A 193 11.08 -20.25 18.15
CA VAL A 193 9.91 -19.46 17.75
C VAL A 193 9.03 -19.20 18.98
N PRO A 194 8.81 -17.95 19.42
CA PRO A 194 8.01 -17.65 20.61
C PRO A 194 6.51 -17.91 20.40
N GLU A 195 5.75 -17.95 21.50
CA GLU A 195 4.30 -18.10 21.44
C GLU A 195 3.64 -16.85 20.83
N GLY A 196 2.67 -17.05 19.93
CA GLY A 196 1.96 -15.96 19.26
C GLY A 196 2.80 -15.20 18.21
N ALA A 197 3.93 -15.75 17.80
CA ALA A 197 4.78 -15.14 16.78
C ALA A 197 4.10 -15.08 15.41
N THR A 198 4.45 -14.08 14.59
CA THR A 198 4.10 -14.05 13.16
C THR A 198 5.28 -14.59 12.36
N LEU A 199 5.07 -15.60 11.52
CA LEU A 199 6.08 -16.01 10.54
C LEU A 199 6.05 -15.05 9.34
N ALA A 200 7.21 -14.54 8.94
CA ALA A 200 7.39 -13.84 7.68
C ALA A 200 8.29 -14.66 6.75
N PHE A 201 7.84 -14.87 5.52
CA PHE A 201 8.56 -15.53 4.45
C PHE A 201 8.91 -14.47 3.42
N GLU A 202 10.20 -14.20 3.25
CA GLU A 202 10.71 -13.12 2.40
C GLU A 202 11.70 -13.68 1.38
N HIS A 203 11.63 -13.21 0.13
CA HIS A 203 12.53 -13.59 -0.96
C HIS A 203 12.61 -12.45 -1.98
N ASP A 204 13.76 -12.24 -2.62
CA ASP A 204 13.99 -11.08 -3.50
C ASP A 204 13.07 -11.04 -4.73
N GLU A 205 12.69 -12.19 -5.27
CA GLU A 205 11.85 -12.30 -6.48
C GLU A 205 10.37 -12.68 -6.23
N PHE A 206 9.93 -12.79 -4.97
CA PHE A 206 8.60 -13.29 -4.64
C PHE A 206 7.93 -12.46 -3.55
N ALA A 207 6.59 -12.42 -3.62
CA ALA A 207 5.78 -11.69 -2.66
C ALA A 207 5.93 -12.26 -1.25
N ASP A 208 6.15 -11.35 -0.29
CA ASP A 208 6.19 -11.66 1.12
C ASP A 208 4.89 -12.32 1.60
N VAL A 209 5.01 -13.33 2.45
CA VAL A 209 3.87 -13.96 3.14
C VAL A 209 4.05 -13.85 4.64
N ARG A 210 3.02 -13.36 5.34
CA ARG A 210 2.97 -13.31 6.80
C ARG A 210 1.87 -14.22 7.34
N ILE A 211 2.19 -15.03 8.35
CA ILE A 211 1.26 -15.99 8.98
C ILE A 211 1.36 -15.88 10.50
N ASP A 212 0.28 -15.50 11.15
CA ASP A 212 0.18 -15.52 12.61
C ASP A 212 0.15 -16.97 13.12
N LEU A 213 1.14 -17.33 13.95
CA LEU A 213 1.21 -18.65 14.54
C LEU A 213 0.29 -18.74 15.74
N SER A 214 -0.50 -19.82 15.75
CA SER A 214 -1.21 -20.29 16.94
C SER A 214 -0.53 -21.53 17.51
N ARG A 215 -1.20 -22.68 17.54
CA ARG A 215 -0.70 -23.95 18.07
C ARG A 215 -0.23 -24.89 16.95
N GLN A 216 0.61 -24.38 16.05
CA GLN A 216 1.09 -25.13 14.89
C GLN A 216 2.61 -25.19 14.84
N THR A 217 3.14 -26.37 14.53
CA THR A 217 4.59 -26.65 14.39
C THR A 217 4.99 -27.01 12.96
N ALA A 218 3.99 -27.11 12.06
CA ALA A 218 4.18 -27.37 10.65
C ALA A 218 3.48 -26.28 9.83
N VAL A 219 4.24 -25.50 9.06
CA VAL A 219 3.72 -24.44 8.19
C VAL A 219 4.44 -24.53 6.86
N SER A 220 3.70 -24.75 5.78
CA SER A 220 4.23 -24.76 4.41
C SER A 220 3.50 -23.71 3.60
N VAL A 221 4.21 -23.00 2.74
CA VAL A 221 3.66 -21.90 1.95
C VAL A 221 4.06 -22.00 0.48
N ALA A 222 3.21 -21.50 -0.39
CA ALA A 222 3.51 -21.31 -1.81
C ALA A 222 3.64 -19.81 -2.08
N LEU A 223 4.88 -19.35 -2.32
CA LEU A 223 5.18 -17.97 -2.64
C LEU A 223 4.91 -17.70 -4.12
N ARG A 224 4.42 -16.50 -4.41
CA ARG A 224 4.04 -16.07 -5.75
C ARG A 224 5.11 -15.13 -6.30
N PRO A 225 5.63 -15.33 -7.52
CA PRO A 225 6.47 -14.34 -8.17
C PRO A 225 5.73 -13.02 -8.28
N ASP A 226 6.36 -11.92 -7.89
CA ASP A 226 5.80 -10.56 -7.99
C ASP A 226 6.80 -9.55 -8.54
N VAL A 227 7.92 -10.04 -9.05
CA VAL A 227 8.97 -9.21 -9.60
C VAL A 227 9.10 -9.45 -11.09
N VAL A 228 8.88 -8.40 -11.88
CA VAL A 228 9.07 -8.39 -13.32
C VAL A 228 10.40 -7.73 -13.65
N THR A 229 11.17 -8.35 -14.53
CA THR A 229 12.41 -7.78 -15.06
C THR A 229 12.34 -7.67 -16.57
N GLY A 230 13.08 -6.74 -17.16
CA GLY A 230 12.98 -6.57 -18.60
C GLY A 230 13.86 -5.48 -19.17
N GLN A 231 13.67 -5.25 -20.46
CA GLN A 231 14.33 -4.19 -21.22
C GLN A 231 13.34 -3.47 -22.12
N VAL A 232 13.52 -2.17 -22.28
CA VAL A 232 12.76 -1.30 -23.18
C VAL A 232 13.72 -0.70 -24.21
N THR A 233 13.37 -0.85 -25.48
CA THR A 233 14.18 -0.38 -26.62
C THR A 233 13.34 0.35 -27.67
N ASP A 234 13.98 1.06 -28.58
CA ASP A 234 13.36 1.57 -29.81
C ASP A 234 13.38 0.51 -30.95
N PRO A 235 12.83 0.80 -32.16
CA PRO A 235 12.88 -0.08 -33.33
C PRO A 235 14.28 -0.43 -33.81
N ASP A 236 15.25 0.45 -33.59
CA ASP A 236 16.66 0.28 -33.94
C ASP A 236 17.46 -0.52 -32.88
N GLY A 237 16.81 -0.90 -31.77
CA GLY A 237 17.38 -1.67 -30.67
C GLY A 237 18.17 -0.82 -29.68
N GLN A 238 18.08 0.51 -29.73
CA GLN A 238 18.70 1.39 -28.73
C GLN A 238 17.92 1.32 -27.41
N PRO A 239 18.61 1.30 -26.27
CA PRO A 239 17.95 1.30 -24.97
C PRO A 239 17.26 2.64 -24.69
N ILE A 240 16.05 2.59 -24.12
CA ILE A 240 15.31 3.79 -23.72
C ILE A 240 15.45 3.98 -22.21
N GLN A 241 16.23 4.98 -21.79
CA GLN A 241 16.38 5.39 -20.39
C GLN A 241 15.16 6.18 -19.91
N GLY A 242 14.76 6.01 -18.65
CA GLY A 242 13.72 6.83 -18.04
C GLY A 242 12.28 6.46 -18.45
N ALA A 243 12.09 5.35 -19.15
CA ALA A 243 10.77 4.83 -19.49
C ALA A 243 10.05 4.37 -18.22
N THR A 244 8.80 4.80 -18.05
CA THR A 244 7.92 4.33 -16.97
C THR A 244 7.34 2.97 -17.38
N VAL A 245 7.49 1.98 -16.52
CA VAL A 245 6.92 0.64 -16.66
C VAL A 245 5.95 0.42 -15.51
N ALA A 246 4.69 0.14 -15.81
CA ALA A 246 3.64 0.03 -14.78
C ALA A 246 2.67 -1.13 -15.03
N ILE A 247 2.21 -1.76 -13.96
CA ILE A 247 1.12 -2.75 -13.96
C ILE A 247 0.41 -2.72 -12.61
N GLY A 248 -0.90 -2.50 -12.63
CA GLY A 248 -1.65 -2.24 -11.40
C GLY A 248 -1.06 -1.04 -10.65
N ASN A 249 -0.62 -1.26 -9.41
CA ASN A 249 0.02 -0.23 -8.58
C ASN A 249 1.56 -0.29 -8.59
N ALA A 250 2.14 -1.29 -9.26
CA ALA A 250 3.59 -1.43 -9.36
C ALA A 250 4.10 -0.50 -10.47
N ILE A 251 5.14 0.28 -10.17
CA ILE A 251 5.77 1.22 -11.10
C ILE A 251 7.29 1.11 -10.96
N ALA A 252 7.99 1.11 -12.09
CA ALA A 252 9.44 1.18 -12.18
C ALA A 252 9.85 2.11 -13.32
N THR A 253 11.12 2.51 -13.30
CA THR A 253 11.73 3.32 -14.36
C THR A 253 12.94 2.57 -14.92
N THR A 254 13.15 2.64 -16.24
CA THR A 254 14.32 2.03 -16.86
C THR A 254 15.61 2.80 -16.59
N ASP A 255 16.72 2.07 -16.48
CA ASP A 255 18.06 2.63 -16.34
C ASP A 255 18.69 3.02 -17.70
N GLU A 256 19.97 3.41 -17.69
CA GLU A 256 20.72 3.80 -18.90
C GLU A 256 20.81 2.70 -19.97
N MET A 257 20.68 1.44 -19.57
CA MET A 257 20.68 0.29 -20.48
C MET A 257 19.26 -0.11 -20.90
N GLY A 258 18.25 0.70 -20.55
CA GLY A 258 16.84 0.43 -20.82
C GLY A 258 16.29 -0.71 -19.97
N THR A 259 17.02 -1.18 -18.95
CA THR A 259 16.61 -2.31 -18.12
C THR A 259 15.79 -1.85 -16.93
N PHE A 260 14.88 -2.70 -16.44
CA PHE A 260 14.07 -2.40 -15.27
C PHE A 260 13.88 -3.61 -14.36
N ARG A 261 13.60 -3.31 -13.09
CA ARG A 261 13.13 -4.25 -12.07
C ARG A 261 11.89 -3.64 -11.41
N LEU A 262 10.76 -4.29 -11.62
CA LEU A 262 9.45 -3.88 -11.12
C LEU A 262 9.00 -4.86 -10.05
N THR A 263 8.77 -4.39 -8.83
CA THR A 263 8.34 -5.21 -7.68
C THR A 263 6.86 -5.02 -7.39
N GLY A 264 6.21 -6.04 -6.80
CA GLY A 264 4.79 -5.99 -6.45
C GLY A 264 3.80 -6.18 -7.62
N ALA A 265 4.26 -6.71 -8.75
CA ALA A 265 3.41 -7.00 -9.89
C ALA A 265 2.35 -8.07 -9.56
N PRO A 266 1.14 -8.00 -10.14
CA PRO A 266 0.10 -9.04 -10.01
C PRO A 266 0.48 -10.34 -10.77
N GLU A 267 -0.35 -11.39 -10.68
CA GLU A 267 -0.14 -12.66 -11.41
C GLU A 267 -0.39 -12.56 -12.91
N GLN A 268 -1.26 -11.63 -13.30
CA GLN A 268 -1.71 -11.44 -14.67
C GLN A 268 -2.08 -9.97 -14.87
N GLY A 269 -2.05 -9.53 -16.11
CA GLY A 269 -2.44 -8.18 -16.49
C GLY A 269 -1.61 -7.69 -17.67
N GLU A 270 -1.79 -6.42 -17.96
CA GLU A 270 -1.08 -5.71 -19.01
C GLU A 270 -0.08 -4.74 -18.39
N ILE A 271 1.15 -4.77 -18.89
CA ILE A 271 2.20 -3.84 -18.53
C ILE A 271 2.14 -2.69 -19.52
N VAL A 272 1.98 -1.49 -18.99
CA VAL A 272 2.04 -0.26 -19.75
C VAL A 272 3.46 0.28 -19.68
N VAL A 273 4.02 0.61 -20.85
CA VAL A 273 5.35 1.19 -20.99
C VAL A 273 5.23 2.52 -21.69
N LYS A 274 5.73 3.58 -21.06
CA LYS A 274 5.64 4.97 -21.51
C LYS A 274 7.01 5.63 -21.50
N ALA A 275 7.34 6.35 -22.56
CA ALA A 275 8.52 7.20 -22.62
C ALA A 275 8.21 8.43 -23.47
N PRO A 276 8.51 9.66 -23.01
CA PRO A 276 8.34 10.85 -23.82
C PRO A 276 9.07 10.78 -25.16
N GLY A 277 8.41 11.20 -26.24
CA GLY A 277 8.90 11.04 -27.62
C GLY A 277 8.57 9.67 -28.24
N TYR A 278 7.82 8.81 -27.54
CA TYR A 278 7.39 7.50 -28.05
C TYR A 278 5.90 7.25 -27.81
N ARG A 279 5.29 6.39 -28.64
CA ARG A 279 3.94 5.88 -28.41
C ARG A 279 3.95 4.90 -27.24
N ALA A 280 2.92 4.99 -26.39
CA ALA A 280 2.77 4.06 -25.27
C ALA A 280 2.54 2.62 -25.78
N ALA A 281 3.31 1.67 -25.24
CA ALA A 281 3.15 0.25 -25.53
C ALA A 281 2.43 -0.46 -24.39
N VAL A 282 1.68 -1.51 -24.74
CA VAL A 282 1.02 -2.39 -23.79
C VAL A 282 1.44 -3.82 -24.09
N VAL A 283 2.05 -4.48 -23.12
CA VAL A 283 2.61 -5.82 -23.25
C VAL A 283 1.98 -6.73 -22.20
N PRO A 284 1.45 -7.91 -22.55
CA PRO A 284 0.89 -8.83 -21.56
C PRO A 284 2.00 -9.36 -20.64
N LEU A 285 1.70 -9.48 -19.34
CA LEU A 285 2.60 -10.12 -18.39
C LEU A 285 2.73 -11.62 -18.72
N SER A 286 3.98 -12.06 -18.92
CA SER A 286 4.33 -13.46 -19.17
C SER A 286 4.49 -14.25 -17.87
N ALA A 287 4.34 -15.58 -17.93
CA ALA A 287 4.55 -16.46 -16.78
C ALA A 287 6.02 -16.44 -16.30
N GLU A 288 6.95 -16.10 -17.19
CA GLU A 288 8.37 -15.98 -16.91
C GLU A 288 8.74 -14.69 -16.14
N MET A 289 7.77 -13.79 -15.91
CA MET A 289 7.99 -12.48 -15.27
C MET A 289 9.11 -11.68 -15.96
N ARG A 290 9.24 -11.87 -17.28
CA ARG A 290 10.23 -11.21 -18.14
C ARG A 290 9.58 -10.55 -19.32
N VAL A 291 9.97 -9.30 -19.58
CA VAL A 291 9.33 -8.46 -20.59
C VAL A 291 10.39 -7.79 -21.45
N ALA A 292 10.17 -7.83 -22.75
CA ALA A 292 10.87 -6.99 -23.71
C ALA A 292 9.82 -6.12 -24.39
N ALA A 293 9.96 -4.80 -24.29
CA ALA A 293 9.07 -3.84 -24.92
C ALA A 293 9.82 -3.00 -25.94
N GLN A 294 9.22 -2.79 -27.10
CA GLN A 294 9.71 -1.89 -28.12
C GLN A 294 8.74 -0.71 -28.24
N LEU A 295 9.26 0.52 -28.18
CA LEU A 295 8.44 1.73 -28.29
C LEU A 295 8.68 2.43 -29.63
N GLU A 296 7.61 2.78 -30.34
CA GLU A 296 7.69 3.49 -31.62
C GLU A 296 7.87 5.00 -31.38
N PRO A 297 8.90 5.66 -31.96
CA PRO A 297 9.09 7.11 -31.84
C PRO A 297 7.91 7.91 -32.41
N ILE A 298 7.64 9.08 -31.82
CA ILE A 298 6.64 10.04 -32.29
C ILE A 298 7.03 11.47 -31.92
N SER A 299 6.92 12.38 -32.88
CA SER A 299 6.93 13.83 -32.65
C SER A 299 5.49 14.34 -32.70
N VAL A 300 5.06 15.12 -31.71
CA VAL A 300 3.66 15.55 -31.56
C VAL A 300 3.54 17.03 -31.92
N ARG A 301 2.76 17.32 -32.97
CA ARG A 301 2.47 18.68 -33.46
C ARG A 301 0.97 18.88 -33.42
N ALA A 302 0.49 19.74 -32.52
CA ALA A 302 -0.95 19.83 -32.22
C ALA A 302 -1.55 21.21 -32.52
N ILE A 303 -2.87 21.21 -32.74
CA ILE A 303 -3.71 22.40 -32.64
C ILE A 303 -4.70 22.25 -31.48
N TYR A 304 -5.11 23.38 -30.89
CA TYR A 304 -6.16 23.42 -29.87
C TYR A 304 -7.57 23.43 -30.48
N ILE A 305 -8.50 22.71 -29.87
CA ILE A 305 -9.91 22.71 -30.23
C ILE A 305 -10.75 22.82 -28.95
N ASN A 306 -11.45 23.95 -28.81
CA ASN A 306 -12.35 24.16 -27.67
C ASN A 306 -13.60 23.28 -27.78
N ALA A 307 -14.30 23.08 -26.66
CA ALA A 307 -15.45 22.17 -26.59
C ALA A 307 -16.61 22.59 -27.53
N ALA A 308 -16.81 23.88 -27.78
CA ALA A 308 -17.87 24.35 -28.66
C ALA A 308 -17.60 24.02 -30.14
N VAL A 309 -16.34 24.14 -30.58
CA VAL A 309 -15.89 23.75 -31.91
C VAL A 309 -15.91 22.23 -32.07
N ALA A 310 -15.43 21.49 -31.07
CA ALA A 310 -15.47 20.02 -31.08
C ALA A 310 -16.91 19.46 -31.12
N ALA A 311 -17.87 20.14 -30.48
CA ALA A 311 -19.29 19.75 -30.51
C ALA A 311 -20.01 20.08 -31.83
N ASN A 312 -19.41 20.89 -32.71
CA ASN A 312 -19.98 21.24 -34.00
C ASN A 312 -19.38 20.36 -35.11
N PRO A 313 -20.16 19.46 -35.75
CA PRO A 313 -19.63 18.51 -36.73
C PRO A 313 -18.92 19.14 -37.94
N GLU A 314 -19.40 20.29 -38.43
CA GLU A 314 -18.78 20.98 -39.58
C GLU A 314 -17.46 21.62 -39.17
N ALA A 315 -17.45 22.32 -38.02
CA ALA A 315 -16.26 22.97 -37.51
C ALA A 315 -15.19 21.93 -37.10
N TRP A 316 -15.59 20.82 -36.48
CA TRP A 316 -14.73 19.68 -36.17
C TRP A 316 -14.11 19.09 -37.43
N ALA A 317 -14.91 18.78 -38.45
CA ALA A 317 -14.42 18.22 -39.71
C ALA A 317 -13.44 19.16 -40.42
N GLU A 318 -13.68 20.48 -40.39
CA GLU A 318 -12.77 21.48 -40.93
C GLU A 318 -11.40 21.44 -40.24
N ARG A 319 -11.37 21.31 -38.91
CA ARG A 319 -10.13 21.25 -38.11
C ARG A 319 -9.37 19.95 -38.38
N LEU A 320 -10.07 18.81 -38.43
CA LEU A 320 -9.43 17.53 -38.79
C LEU A 320 -8.89 17.55 -40.22
N ALA A 321 -9.57 18.21 -41.15
CA ALA A 321 -9.07 18.34 -42.51
C ALA A 321 -7.78 19.18 -42.58
N LEU A 322 -7.61 20.19 -41.72
CA LEU A 322 -6.34 20.92 -41.59
C LEU A 322 -5.23 20.00 -41.07
N VAL A 323 -5.51 19.19 -40.04
CA VAL A 323 -4.57 18.19 -39.51
C VAL A 323 -4.12 17.24 -40.62
N GLU A 324 -5.06 16.68 -41.39
CA GLU A 324 -4.76 15.72 -42.46
C GLU A 324 -3.98 16.31 -43.66
N ARG A 325 -4.06 17.63 -43.89
CA ARG A 325 -3.35 18.31 -45.00
C ARG A 325 -1.96 18.79 -44.62
N THR A 326 -1.64 18.86 -43.33
CA THR A 326 -0.44 19.53 -42.82
C THR A 326 0.38 18.60 -41.93
N GLU A 327 1.56 19.04 -41.51
CA GLU A 327 2.45 18.29 -40.60
C GLU A 327 1.91 18.10 -39.17
N VAL A 328 0.77 18.71 -38.85
CA VAL A 328 0.05 18.54 -37.60
C VAL A 328 -0.48 17.11 -37.54
N ASN A 329 -0.32 16.44 -36.40
CA ASN A 329 -0.72 15.06 -36.20
C ASN A 329 -1.44 14.82 -34.87
N ALA A 330 -1.80 15.89 -34.17
CA ALA A 330 -2.43 15.84 -32.87
C ALA A 330 -3.47 16.94 -32.68
N VAL A 331 -4.40 16.71 -31.76
CA VAL A 331 -5.37 17.72 -31.34
C VAL A 331 -5.52 17.73 -29.83
N VAL A 332 -5.59 18.93 -29.27
CA VAL A 332 -5.91 19.17 -27.85
C VAL A 332 -7.38 19.55 -27.74
N VAL A 333 -8.15 18.77 -26.99
CA VAL A 333 -9.60 18.97 -26.81
C VAL A 333 -9.91 19.25 -25.34
N ASP A 334 -10.68 20.31 -25.08
CA ASP A 334 -11.15 20.59 -23.73
C ASP A 334 -12.22 19.60 -23.28
N LEU A 335 -11.89 18.83 -22.25
CA LEU A 335 -12.88 18.08 -21.48
C LEU A 335 -13.39 18.89 -20.28
N LYS A 336 -12.55 19.80 -19.76
CA LYS A 336 -12.92 20.75 -18.71
C LYS A 336 -12.15 22.07 -18.87
N ASP A 337 -12.86 23.19 -18.87
CA ASP A 337 -12.28 24.54 -18.99
C ASP A 337 -12.25 25.33 -17.68
N SER A 338 -11.78 26.59 -17.73
CA SER A 338 -11.65 27.50 -16.58
C SER A 338 -12.98 27.99 -16.01
N THR A 339 -14.11 27.69 -16.66
CA THR A 339 -15.43 27.90 -16.04
C THR A 339 -15.76 26.81 -15.03
N GLY A 340 -15.00 25.72 -15.00
CA GLY A 340 -15.28 24.53 -14.21
C GLY A 340 -16.26 23.56 -14.88
N ARG A 341 -16.71 23.84 -16.10
CA ARG A 341 -17.64 22.97 -16.84
C ARG A 341 -16.94 21.71 -17.32
N VAL A 342 -17.59 20.57 -17.15
CA VAL A 342 -17.15 19.27 -17.68
C VAL A 342 -18.00 18.93 -18.89
N PHE A 343 -17.41 18.89 -20.08
CA PHE A 343 -18.15 18.94 -21.35
C PHE A 343 -18.71 17.60 -21.85
N TYR A 344 -18.68 16.57 -21.02
CA TYR A 344 -19.14 15.22 -21.32
C TYR A 344 -19.92 14.65 -20.14
N ASP A 345 -20.62 13.53 -20.36
CA ASP A 345 -21.40 12.85 -19.32
C ASP A 345 -20.48 12.08 -18.34
N SER A 346 -19.78 12.82 -17.49
CA SER A 346 -18.81 12.28 -16.52
C SER A 346 -19.49 11.42 -15.46
N GLN A 347 -18.88 10.28 -15.13
CA GLN A 347 -19.30 9.39 -14.06
C GLN A 347 -18.59 9.70 -12.73
N VAL A 348 -17.75 10.74 -12.69
CA VAL A 348 -17.17 11.25 -11.45
C VAL A 348 -18.28 11.87 -10.61
N GLN A 349 -18.60 11.21 -9.49
CA GLN A 349 -19.71 11.58 -8.60
C GLN A 349 -19.74 13.07 -8.25
N LEU A 350 -18.59 13.65 -7.91
CA LEU A 350 -18.52 15.06 -7.53
C LEU A 350 -18.88 16.01 -8.69
N ALA A 351 -18.51 15.70 -9.95
CA ALA A 351 -18.85 16.52 -11.12
C ALA A 351 -20.38 16.64 -11.29
N GLN A 352 -21.08 15.53 -11.07
CA GLN A 352 -22.54 15.45 -11.10
C GLN A 352 -23.17 16.23 -9.92
N GLU A 353 -22.65 16.04 -8.70
CA GLU A 353 -23.16 16.68 -7.48
C GLU A 353 -23.07 18.21 -7.52
N ILE A 354 -21.98 18.76 -8.05
CA ILE A 354 -21.77 20.22 -8.14
C ILE A 354 -22.42 20.83 -9.38
N GLY A 355 -23.03 20.02 -10.26
CA GLY A 355 -23.65 20.49 -11.50
C GLY A 355 -22.66 21.03 -12.53
N ALA A 356 -21.42 20.52 -12.54
CA ALA A 356 -20.38 20.89 -13.50
C ALA A 356 -20.64 20.30 -14.89
N VAL A 357 -21.30 19.14 -14.95
CA VAL A 357 -21.54 18.37 -16.18
C VAL A 357 -22.43 19.14 -17.17
N LEU A 358 -21.91 19.32 -18.39
CA LEU A 358 -22.56 19.89 -19.56
C LEU A 358 -22.25 18.97 -20.76
N PRO A 359 -23.03 17.89 -20.98
CA PRO A 359 -22.65 16.79 -21.85
C PRO A 359 -22.87 17.13 -23.33
N ILE A 360 -21.97 17.92 -23.92
CA ILE A 360 -22.00 18.32 -25.33
C ILE A 360 -21.02 17.52 -26.20
N LEU A 361 -20.08 16.80 -25.58
CA LEU A 361 -19.10 15.94 -26.23
C LEU A 361 -19.35 14.46 -25.89
N ASP A 362 -18.98 13.59 -26.83
CA ASP A 362 -18.76 12.15 -26.60
C ASP A 362 -17.25 11.87 -26.72
N PRO A 363 -16.51 11.84 -25.59
CA PRO A 363 -15.05 11.71 -25.61
C PRO A 363 -14.59 10.40 -26.24
N LYS A 364 -15.35 9.32 -26.07
CA LYS A 364 -15.02 8.02 -26.67
C LYS A 364 -15.14 8.08 -28.18
N ALA A 365 -16.22 8.65 -28.71
CA ALA A 365 -16.39 8.84 -30.15
C ALA A 365 -15.30 9.76 -30.74
N ILE A 366 -14.90 10.81 -30.02
CA ILE A 366 -13.79 11.69 -30.40
C ILE A 366 -12.50 10.88 -30.54
N VAL A 367 -12.09 10.15 -29.49
CA VAL A 367 -10.86 9.34 -29.52
C VAL A 367 -10.90 8.29 -30.63
N GLU A 368 -12.01 7.56 -30.77
CA GLU A 368 -12.17 6.56 -31.84
C GLU A 368 -12.04 7.18 -33.24
N GLU A 369 -12.51 8.43 -33.43
CA GLU A 369 -12.33 9.14 -34.69
C GLU A 369 -10.88 9.56 -34.94
N LEU A 370 -10.24 10.15 -33.93
CA LEU A 370 -8.86 10.61 -34.03
C LEU A 370 -7.91 9.44 -34.31
N HIS A 371 -8.02 8.35 -33.54
CA HIS A 371 -7.18 7.16 -33.70
C HIS A 371 -7.36 6.48 -35.05
N ARG A 372 -8.60 6.43 -35.57
CA ARG A 372 -8.87 5.88 -36.92
C ARG A 372 -8.18 6.69 -38.03
N ARG A 373 -7.87 7.97 -37.78
CA ARG A 373 -7.15 8.87 -38.68
C ARG A 373 -5.66 8.99 -38.33
N ASP A 374 -5.16 8.18 -37.39
CA ASP A 374 -3.80 8.26 -36.84
C ASP A 374 -3.45 9.64 -36.23
N ILE A 375 -4.44 10.30 -35.62
CA ILE A 375 -4.28 11.58 -34.92
C ILE A 375 -4.13 11.30 -33.42
N TYR A 376 -3.08 11.85 -32.80
CA TYR A 376 -2.81 11.76 -31.37
C TYR A 376 -3.78 12.64 -30.57
N ALA A 377 -4.49 12.04 -29.61
CA ALA A 377 -5.57 12.68 -28.88
C ALA A 377 -5.10 13.18 -27.49
N ILE A 378 -5.20 14.49 -27.26
CA ILE A 378 -4.84 15.14 -25.98
C ILE A 378 -6.11 15.69 -25.33
N ALA A 379 -6.41 15.26 -24.10
CA ALA A 379 -7.50 15.82 -23.30
C ALA A 379 -6.95 16.92 -22.38
N ARG A 380 -7.49 18.13 -22.49
CA ARG A 380 -7.16 19.25 -21.60
C ARG A 380 -8.17 19.36 -20.45
N ILE A 381 -7.65 19.51 -19.24
CA ILE A 381 -8.41 19.65 -17.99
C ILE A 381 -7.85 20.82 -17.18
N VAL A 382 -8.63 21.88 -17.02
CA VAL A 382 -8.31 23.00 -16.13
C VAL A 382 -8.54 22.61 -14.66
N VAL A 383 -7.56 22.87 -13.79
CA VAL A 383 -7.54 22.36 -12.40
C VAL A 383 -8.00 23.38 -11.36
N PHE A 384 -7.22 24.45 -11.10
CA PHE A 384 -7.44 25.30 -9.90
C PHE A 384 -8.27 26.57 -10.15
N GLU A 385 -8.41 27.02 -11.39
CA GLU A 385 -9.41 28.03 -11.75
C GLU A 385 -10.74 27.32 -12.03
N ASP A 386 -11.47 27.01 -10.96
CA ASP A 386 -12.71 26.25 -11.02
C ASP A 386 -13.80 26.94 -10.17
N PRO A 387 -14.50 27.93 -10.72
CA PRO A 387 -15.52 28.67 -9.98
C PRO A 387 -16.73 27.79 -9.64
N ILE A 388 -17.10 26.81 -10.46
CA ILE A 388 -18.21 25.89 -10.14
C ILE A 388 -17.88 25.10 -8.87
N LEU A 389 -16.69 24.52 -8.78
CA LEU A 389 -16.26 23.80 -7.59
C LEU A 389 -16.11 24.73 -6.39
N ALA A 390 -15.52 25.91 -6.55
CA ALA A 390 -15.34 26.87 -5.47
C ALA A 390 -16.67 27.33 -4.85
N GLU A 391 -17.71 27.54 -5.67
CA GLU A 391 -19.04 27.94 -5.21
C GLU A 391 -19.80 26.77 -4.56
N ALA A 392 -19.67 25.56 -5.11
CA ALA A 392 -20.35 24.38 -4.58
C ALA A 392 -19.69 23.82 -3.31
N LYS A 393 -18.38 24.03 -3.13
CA LYS A 393 -17.58 23.59 -1.98
C LYS A 393 -16.77 24.75 -1.40
N PRO A 394 -17.41 25.75 -0.77
CA PRO A 394 -16.70 26.93 -0.27
C PRO A 394 -15.59 26.61 0.73
N GLU A 395 -15.66 25.48 1.46
CA GLU A 395 -14.63 25.00 2.37
C GLU A 395 -13.33 24.56 1.69
N TRP A 396 -13.35 24.34 0.37
CA TRP A 396 -12.18 24.01 -0.45
C TRP A 396 -11.65 25.20 -1.24
N ALA A 397 -12.31 26.36 -1.15
CA ALA A 397 -11.97 27.56 -1.90
C ALA A 397 -11.02 28.50 -1.15
N ILE A 398 -10.39 29.41 -1.90
CA ILE A 398 -9.61 30.52 -1.32
C ILE A 398 -10.59 31.46 -0.60
N LYS A 399 -10.21 31.93 0.59
CA LYS A 399 -11.01 32.85 1.40
C LYS A 399 -10.51 34.27 1.30
N ASP A 400 -11.44 35.23 1.37
CA ASP A 400 -11.08 36.64 1.50
C ASP A 400 -10.77 36.93 2.97
N ALA A 401 -9.52 37.26 3.29
CA ALA A 401 -9.05 37.50 4.66
C ALA A 401 -9.80 38.64 5.38
N ALA A 402 -10.41 39.56 4.63
CA ALA A 402 -11.13 40.69 5.21
C ALA A 402 -12.59 40.37 5.54
N THR A 403 -13.25 39.49 4.77
CA THR A 403 -14.69 39.18 4.96
C THR A 403 -14.97 37.76 5.43
N GLY A 404 -14.06 36.83 5.20
CA GLY A 404 -14.26 35.39 5.42
C GLY A 404 -15.08 34.68 4.32
N ASP A 405 -15.54 35.43 3.30
CA ASP A 405 -16.26 34.87 2.15
C ASP A 405 -15.29 34.26 1.12
N LEU A 406 -15.82 33.84 -0.03
CA LEU A 406 -14.98 33.44 -1.16
C LEU A 406 -14.14 34.62 -1.66
N TRP A 407 -12.84 34.40 -1.79
CA TRP A 407 -11.98 35.31 -2.53
C TRP A 407 -12.30 35.23 -4.02
N ARG A 408 -12.25 36.37 -4.71
CA ARG A 408 -12.60 36.48 -6.13
C ARG A 408 -11.57 37.31 -6.89
N THR A 409 -11.31 36.92 -8.13
CA THR A 409 -10.55 37.73 -9.08
C THR A 409 -11.28 39.03 -9.42
N TRP A 410 -10.62 39.94 -10.15
CA TRP A 410 -11.24 41.18 -10.63
C TRP A 410 -12.45 40.94 -11.55
N ASN A 411 -12.50 39.77 -12.20
CA ASN A 411 -13.62 39.36 -13.04
C ASN A 411 -14.73 38.63 -12.26
N GLY A 412 -14.63 38.58 -10.93
CA GLY A 412 -15.63 37.97 -10.05
C GLY A 412 -15.57 36.44 -9.93
N LEU A 413 -14.53 35.81 -10.49
CA LEU A 413 -14.37 34.35 -10.46
C LEU A 413 -13.79 33.91 -9.11
N ALA A 414 -14.46 32.95 -8.47
CA ALA A 414 -13.93 32.27 -7.28
C ALA A 414 -12.94 31.18 -7.71
N TRP A 415 -11.93 30.94 -6.88
CA TRP A 415 -10.90 29.93 -7.13
C TRP A 415 -10.88 28.89 -6.01
N VAL A 416 -10.57 27.66 -6.39
CA VAL A 416 -10.30 26.60 -5.42
C VAL A 416 -8.89 26.75 -4.84
N ASN A 417 -8.68 26.25 -3.62
CA ASN A 417 -7.39 26.32 -2.96
C ASN A 417 -6.53 25.11 -3.34
N ALA A 418 -5.38 25.37 -3.97
CA ALA A 418 -4.45 24.34 -4.44
C ALA A 418 -3.83 23.47 -3.33
N HIS A 419 -3.98 23.83 -2.05
CA HIS A 419 -3.55 23.00 -0.91
C HIS A 419 -4.56 21.89 -0.54
N ARG A 420 -5.72 21.82 -1.20
CA ARG A 420 -6.77 20.85 -0.86
C ARG A 420 -6.60 19.57 -1.66
N SER A 421 -6.32 18.47 -0.95
CA SER A 421 -6.25 17.15 -1.59
C SER A 421 -7.59 16.72 -2.21
N GLU A 422 -8.73 17.21 -1.70
CA GLU A 422 -10.03 16.90 -2.30
C GLU A 422 -10.17 17.50 -3.72
N VAL A 423 -9.56 18.66 -3.97
CA VAL A 423 -9.50 19.29 -5.30
C VAL A 423 -8.59 18.47 -6.22
N TRP A 424 -7.50 17.92 -5.67
CA TRP A 424 -6.59 17.04 -6.42
C TRP A 424 -7.30 15.75 -6.82
N ASP A 425 -7.94 15.08 -5.86
CA ASP A 425 -8.61 13.80 -6.07
C ASP A 425 -9.75 13.92 -7.11
N TYR A 426 -10.48 15.05 -7.10
CA TYR A 426 -11.50 15.35 -8.12
C TYR A 426 -10.93 15.41 -9.53
N ASN A 427 -9.88 16.21 -9.75
CA ASN A 427 -9.31 16.40 -11.07
C ASN A 427 -8.53 15.16 -11.55
N ILE A 428 -7.92 14.39 -10.63
CA ILE A 428 -7.29 13.10 -10.94
C ILE A 428 -8.35 12.07 -11.36
N ALA A 429 -9.52 12.06 -10.71
CA ALA A 429 -10.62 11.18 -11.13
C ALA A 429 -11.10 11.50 -12.56
N LEU A 430 -11.21 12.79 -12.92
CA LEU A 430 -11.52 13.21 -14.29
C LEU A 430 -10.41 12.82 -15.28
N ALA A 431 -9.14 12.94 -14.88
CA ALA A 431 -8.00 12.53 -15.70
C ALA A 431 -7.99 11.00 -15.96
N LEU A 432 -8.28 10.19 -14.94
CA LEU A 432 -8.41 8.74 -15.07
C LEU A 432 -9.59 8.35 -15.97
N GLU A 433 -10.72 9.06 -15.84
CA GLU A 433 -11.88 8.87 -16.70
C GLU A 433 -11.55 9.21 -18.16
N ALA A 434 -10.86 10.34 -18.42
CA ALA A 434 -10.38 10.69 -19.74
C ALA A 434 -9.42 9.64 -20.32
N ALA A 435 -8.46 9.14 -19.53
CA ALA A 435 -7.56 8.06 -19.94
C ALA A 435 -8.33 6.77 -20.29
N SER A 436 -9.44 6.49 -19.59
CA SER A 436 -10.29 5.32 -19.87
C SER A 436 -11.05 5.40 -21.20
N PHE A 437 -11.28 6.61 -21.72
CA PHE A 437 -11.84 6.80 -23.07
C PHE A 437 -10.82 6.56 -24.19
N GLY A 438 -9.53 6.48 -23.84
CA GLY A 438 -8.44 6.17 -24.75
C GLY A 438 -7.64 7.38 -25.23
N PHE A 439 -7.75 8.55 -24.59
CA PHE A 439 -6.85 9.67 -24.88
C PHE A 439 -5.39 9.24 -24.68
N ASP A 440 -4.52 9.68 -25.59
CA ASP A 440 -3.08 9.37 -25.53
C ASP A 440 -2.38 10.22 -24.47
N GLU A 441 -2.94 11.38 -24.13
CA GLU A 441 -2.38 12.30 -23.15
C GLU A 441 -3.46 13.08 -22.40
N ILE A 442 -3.22 13.29 -21.11
CA ILE A 442 -3.98 14.21 -20.27
C ILE A 442 -3.12 15.42 -19.96
N GLN A 443 -3.54 16.58 -20.43
CA GLN A 443 -2.87 17.85 -20.21
C GLN A 443 -3.60 18.63 -19.11
N LEU A 444 -2.89 18.89 -18.01
CA LEU A 444 -3.42 19.66 -16.89
C LEU A 444 -3.05 21.12 -17.04
N ASP A 445 -4.07 21.99 -17.06
CA ASP A 445 -3.90 23.44 -17.16
C ASP A 445 -4.36 24.16 -15.90
N TYR A 446 -3.93 25.41 -15.74
CA TYR A 446 -4.16 26.25 -14.57
C TYR A 446 -3.69 25.58 -13.28
N ILE A 447 -2.63 24.79 -13.36
CA ILE A 447 -1.93 24.14 -12.24
C ILE A 447 -1.03 25.15 -11.50
N ARG A 448 -1.65 26.21 -10.98
CA ARG A 448 -0.97 27.34 -10.31
C ARG A 448 -1.90 28.06 -9.34
N PHE A 449 -1.34 28.96 -8.54
CA PHE A 449 -2.07 29.92 -7.72
C PHE A 449 -2.52 31.13 -8.56
N PRO A 450 -3.55 31.89 -8.12
CA PRO A 450 -4.01 33.09 -8.82
C PRO A 450 -2.88 34.10 -9.03
N SER A 451 -2.87 34.73 -10.20
CA SER A 451 -1.89 35.77 -10.57
C SER A 451 -2.51 37.15 -10.74
N ASP A 452 -3.84 37.24 -10.70
CA ASP A 452 -4.65 38.44 -10.78
C ASP A 452 -5.70 38.46 -9.65
N GLY A 453 -6.30 39.62 -9.38
CA GLY A 453 -7.21 39.83 -8.25
C GLY A 453 -6.56 40.52 -7.03
N PRO A 454 -7.32 40.69 -5.94
CA PRO A 454 -6.81 41.26 -4.68
C PRO A 454 -5.98 40.22 -3.91
N LEU A 455 -4.80 39.88 -4.43
CA LEU A 455 -3.94 38.79 -3.92
C LEU A 455 -3.53 38.97 -2.45
N ASP A 456 -3.42 40.21 -1.98
CA ASP A 456 -3.13 40.56 -0.59
C ASP A 456 -4.25 40.15 0.39
N ARG A 457 -5.44 39.90 -0.13
CA ARG A 457 -6.61 39.42 0.62
C ARG A 457 -6.85 37.93 0.47
N ALA A 458 -6.07 37.20 -0.33
CA ALA A 458 -6.24 35.77 -0.53
C ALA A 458 -5.70 34.98 0.67
N GLU A 459 -6.57 34.22 1.34
CA GLU A 459 -6.25 33.34 2.46
C GLU A 459 -6.35 31.87 2.05
N TYR A 460 -5.26 31.14 2.29
CA TYR A 460 -5.09 29.75 1.87
C TYR A 460 -5.16 28.74 3.03
N GLY A 461 -5.37 29.21 4.27
CA GLY A 461 -5.36 28.37 5.47
C GLY A 461 -3.97 27.84 5.88
N VAL A 462 -2.94 28.20 5.12
CA VAL A 462 -1.52 27.92 5.39
C VAL A 462 -0.70 29.16 5.09
N GLU A 463 0.56 29.18 5.51
CA GLU A 463 1.48 30.26 5.15
C GLU A 463 1.64 30.31 3.62
N HIS A 464 1.40 31.48 3.02
CA HIS A 464 1.46 31.66 1.58
C HIS A 464 2.87 32.12 1.15
N ASN A 465 3.77 31.16 0.94
CA ASN A 465 5.14 31.41 0.53
C ASN A 465 5.56 30.45 -0.60
N ARG A 466 6.79 30.63 -1.11
CA ARG A 466 7.30 29.82 -2.23
C ARG A 466 7.30 28.32 -1.93
N GLU A 467 7.73 27.94 -0.72
CA GLU A 467 7.87 26.54 -0.32
C GLU A 467 6.51 25.84 -0.34
N THR A 468 5.52 26.42 0.33
CA THR A 468 4.18 25.82 0.42
C THR A 468 3.49 25.75 -0.94
N ARG A 469 3.60 26.79 -1.77
CA ARG A 469 3.03 26.78 -3.13
C ARG A 469 3.68 25.72 -4.01
N THR A 470 5.00 25.67 -4.03
CA THR A 470 5.77 24.72 -4.84
C THR A 470 5.50 23.28 -4.40
N GLN A 471 5.40 23.04 -3.09
CA GLN A 471 5.02 21.74 -2.53
C GLN A 471 3.62 21.33 -2.98
N ALA A 472 2.62 22.21 -2.92
CA ALA A 472 1.25 21.89 -3.33
C ALA A 472 1.15 21.46 -4.80
N ILE A 473 1.80 22.22 -5.70
CA ILE A 473 1.82 21.87 -7.13
C ILE A 473 2.61 20.57 -7.37
N GLY A 474 3.77 20.42 -6.71
CA GLY A 474 4.60 19.23 -6.84
C GLY A 474 3.93 17.95 -6.33
N GLU A 475 3.24 18.00 -5.18
CA GLU A 475 2.53 16.84 -4.64
C GLU A 475 1.30 16.48 -5.47
N PHE A 476 0.57 17.48 -5.98
CA PHE A 476 -0.53 17.26 -6.91
C PHE A 476 -0.06 16.52 -8.18
N LEU A 477 0.98 17.03 -8.85
CA LEU A 477 1.52 16.43 -10.07
C LEU A 477 2.07 15.02 -9.82
N GLU A 478 2.76 14.79 -8.71
CA GLU A 478 3.24 13.45 -8.36
C GLU A 478 2.08 12.47 -8.15
N ARG A 479 1.01 12.89 -7.47
CA ARG A 479 -0.18 12.04 -7.29
C ARG A 479 -0.85 11.74 -8.63
N ALA A 480 -0.98 12.73 -9.51
CA ALA A 480 -1.53 12.54 -10.85
C ALA A 480 -0.67 11.59 -11.70
N ARG A 481 0.66 11.74 -11.64
CA ARG A 481 1.62 10.87 -12.34
C ARG A 481 1.50 9.41 -11.89
N LEU A 482 1.46 9.17 -10.58
CA LEU A 482 1.30 7.82 -10.02
C LEU A 482 -0.05 7.21 -10.41
N ALA A 483 -1.12 7.99 -10.40
CA ALA A 483 -2.45 7.52 -10.80
C ALA A 483 -2.53 7.16 -12.29
N LEU A 484 -1.91 7.96 -13.16
CA LEU A 484 -1.91 7.74 -14.61
C LEU A 484 -0.85 6.75 -15.10
N ALA A 485 0.16 6.42 -14.29
CA ALA A 485 1.23 5.49 -14.64
C ALA A 485 0.75 4.15 -15.24
N PRO A 486 -0.25 3.44 -14.66
CA PRO A 486 -0.77 2.19 -15.22
C PRO A 486 -1.73 2.39 -16.40
N THR A 487 -1.99 3.62 -16.83
CA THR A 487 -2.80 3.94 -18.01
C THR A 487 -1.91 4.28 -19.20
N ARG A 488 -2.42 4.09 -20.42
CA ARG A 488 -1.71 4.45 -21.66
C ARG A 488 -1.48 5.96 -21.81
N ALA A 489 -2.25 6.77 -21.09
CA ALA A 489 -2.21 8.21 -21.22
C ALA A 489 -0.94 8.80 -20.58
N TYR A 490 -0.28 9.69 -21.30
CA TYR A 490 0.79 10.54 -20.78
C TYR A 490 0.23 11.67 -19.92
N LEU A 491 1.05 12.21 -19.00
CA LEU A 491 0.72 13.40 -18.23
C LEU A 491 1.45 14.63 -18.78
N GLY A 492 0.70 15.58 -19.32
CA GLY A 492 1.17 16.91 -19.70
C GLY A 492 0.83 17.96 -18.64
N ALA A 493 1.68 18.98 -18.50
CA ALA A 493 1.44 20.11 -17.60
C ALA A 493 1.68 21.45 -18.28
N ASP A 494 0.64 22.29 -18.32
CA ASP A 494 0.74 23.64 -18.85
C ASP A 494 1.32 24.60 -17.80
N ILE A 495 2.40 25.27 -18.18
CA ILE A 495 3.11 26.22 -17.32
C ILE A 495 3.25 27.57 -18.02
N PHE A 496 3.40 28.64 -17.25
CA PHE A 496 3.70 29.96 -17.84
C PHE A 496 5.06 29.90 -18.55
N GLY A 497 5.16 30.51 -19.75
CA GLY A 497 6.43 30.57 -20.49
C GLY A 497 7.56 31.25 -19.72
N LEU A 498 7.22 32.21 -18.84
CA LEU A 498 8.13 32.87 -17.90
C LEU A 498 8.89 31.88 -17.00
N THR A 499 8.25 30.77 -16.62
CA THR A 499 8.83 29.73 -15.76
C THR A 499 10.07 29.08 -16.38
N LEU A 500 10.29 29.20 -17.70
CA LEU A 500 11.49 28.66 -18.35
C LEU A 500 12.77 29.36 -17.92
N TRP A 501 12.72 30.63 -17.53
CA TRP A 501 13.93 31.41 -17.23
C TRP A 501 13.86 32.17 -15.90
N GLU A 502 12.68 32.30 -15.30
CA GLU A 502 12.57 32.82 -13.95
C GLU A 502 12.96 31.75 -12.91
N LEU A 503 13.89 32.10 -12.00
CA LEU A 503 14.38 31.22 -10.94
C LEU A 503 13.44 31.15 -9.71
N GLY A 504 12.47 32.06 -9.64
CA GLY A 504 11.41 32.08 -8.64
C GLY A 504 10.24 31.18 -9.04
N ASP A 505 9.12 31.36 -8.34
CA ASP A 505 7.83 30.77 -8.70
C ASP A 505 6.80 31.83 -9.12
N SER A 506 7.25 33.08 -9.30
CA SER A 506 6.44 34.27 -9.62
C SER A 506 5.20 34.48 -8.73
N GLY A 507 5.15 33.87 -7.53
CA GLY A 507 3.95 33.86 -6.68
C GLY A 507 2.87 32.84 -7.08
N ILE A 508 3.07 32.09 -8.16
CA ILE A 508 2.08 31.18 -8.74
C ILE A 508 2.35 29.69 -8.46
N GLY A 509 3.47 29.36 -7.81
CA GLY A 509 3.82 27.99 -7.40
C GLY A 509 4.40 27.09 -8.49
N GLN A 510 4.56 27.59 -9.72
CA GLN A 510 5.19 26.85 -10.80
C GLN A 510 6.71 27.02 -10.76
N VAL A 511 7.43 25.91 -10.63
CA VAL A 511 8.89 25.85 -10.68
C VAL A 511 9.28 24.77 -11.68
N LEU A 512 10.03 25.14 -12.72
CA LEU A 512 10.35 24.27 -13.86
C LEU A 512 10.95 22.93 -13.41
N GLU A 513 11.94 22.97 -12.53
CA GLU A 513 12.67 21.80 -12.03
C GLU A 513 11.77 20.85 -11.23
N VAL A 514 10.73 21.39 -10.58
CA VAL A 514 9.76 20.58 -9.82
C VAL A 514 8.78 19.91 -10.77
N VAL A 515 8.28 20.63 -11.78
CA VAL A 515 7.36 20.11 -12.78
C VAL A 515 8.05 19.04 -13.64
N ALA A 516 9.27 19.29 -14.11
CA ALA A 516 10.00 18.42 -15.04
C ALA A 516 10.18 16.98 -14.54
N GLU A 517 10.36 16.79 -13.23
CA GLU A 517 10.53 15.47 -12.61
C GLU A 517 9.21 14.69 -12.47
N ARG A 518 8.06 15.35 -12.67
CA ARG A 518 6.73 14.81 -12.30
C ARG A 518 5.79 14.64 -13.47
N VAL A 519 6.19 14.99 -14.68
CA VAL A 519 5.34 14.93 -15.87
C VAL A 519 6.06 14.26 -17.03
N ASP A 520 5.26 13.79 -17.98
CA ASP A 520 5.75 13.22 -19.23
C ASP A 520 6.01 14.30 -20.28
N TYR A 521 5.24 15.39 -20.26
CA TYR A 521 5.47 16.56 -21.13
C TYR A 521 5.29 17.87 -20.37
N ILE A 522 6.26 18.78 -20.55
CA ILE A 522 6.24 20.13 -19.99
C ILE A 522 5.76 21.07 -21.10
N CYS A 523 4.66 21.78 -20.87
CA CYS A 523 3.96 22.52 -21.90
C CYS A 523 4.00 24.04 -21.62
N PRO A 524 5.15 24.71 -21.82
CA PRO A 524 5.26 26.13 -21.55
C PRO A 524 4.45 26.95 -22.55
N MET A 525 3.63 27.87 -22.03
CA MET A 525 2.88 28.85 -22.80
C MET A 525 3.76 30.04 -23.17
N ILE A 526 4.44 29.94 -24.30
CA ILE A 526 5.36 30.97 -24.77
C ILE A 526 4.65 31.83 -25.80
N TYR A 527 3.79 32.73 -25.32
CA TYR A 527 3.08 33.69 -26.17
C TYR A 527 3.84 35.02 -26.16
N PRO A 528 4.48 35.44 -27.27
CA PRO A 528 5.27 36.68 -27.30
C PRO A 528 4.48 37.92 -26.85
N SER A 529 3.17 37.95 -27.12
CA SER A 529 2.26 39.02 -26.68
C SER A 529 2.04 39.11 -25.17
N HIS A 530 2.38 38.07 -24.41
CA HIS A 530 2.12 37.98 -22.96
C HIS A 530 3.32 38.33 -22.10
N PHE A 531 4.48 38.62 -22.70
CA PHE A 531 5.65 39.12 -21.98
C PHE A 531 5.61 40.65 -21.84
N TYR A 532 6.09 41.16 -20.71
CA TYR A 532 6.12 42.59 -20.44
C TYR A 532 7.14 43.31 -21.35
N PRO A 533 6.91 44.60 -21.68
CA PRO A 533 7.90 45.42 -22.38
C PRO A 533 9.27 45.39 -21.69
N GLY A 534 10.34 45.17 -22.47
CA GLY A 534 11.71 45.01 -21.99
C GLY A 534 12.13 43.57 -21.65
N SER A 535 11.20 42.61 -21.62
CA SER A 535 11.54 41.20 -21.45
C SER A 535 12.48 40.72 -22.56
N MET A 536 13.50 39.93 -22.21
CA MET A 536 14.51 39.40 -23.15
C MET A 536 15.28 40.48 -23.92
N GLY A 537 15.24 41.74 -23.45
CA GLY A 537 15.90 42.87 -24.11
C GLY A 537 15.09 43.50 -25.25
N PHE A 538 13.85 43.05 -25.49
CA PHE A 538 12.98 43.59 -26.53
C PHE A 538 12.02 44.62 -25.96
N GLU A 539 11.89 45.78 -26.60
CA GLU A 539 10.92 46.80 -26.21
C GLU A 539 9.49 46.25 -26.28
N ILE A 540 9.17 45.53 -27.36
CA ILE A 540 7.92 44.81 -27.54
C ILE A 540 8.28 43.36 -27.93
N PRO A 541 8.29 42.41 -26.99
CA PRO A 541 8.63 41.00 -27.29
C PRO A 541 7.76 40.40 -28.39
N ASN A 542 6.51 40.86 -28.53
CA ASN A 542 5.58 40.41 -29.55
C ASN A 542 6.06 40.66 -31.00
N ASP A 543 6.98 41.61 -31.22
CA ASP A 543 7.59 41.90 -32.53
C ASP A 543 8.72 40.92 -32.90
N HIS A 544 9.09 40.03 -31.98
CA HIS A 544 10.24 39.12 -32.10
C HIS A 544 9.85 37.66 -31.81
N PRO A 545 8.86 37.08 -32.52
CA PRO A 545 8.35 35.75 -32.25
C PRO A 545 9.44 34.66 -32.23
N TYR A 546 10.31 34.64 -33.24
CA TYR A 546 11.39 33.65 -33.33
C TYR A 546 12.33 33.73 -32.12
N GLU A 547 12.84 34.92 -31.81
CA GLU A 547 13.83 35.12 -30.76
C GLU A 547 13.25 34.82 -29.38
N VAL A 548 11.99 35.20 -29.12
CA VAL A 548 11.32 34.92 -27.85
C VAL A 548 11.17 33.42 -27.60
N ILE A 549 10.73 32.66 -28.62
CA ILE A 549 10.61 31.20 -28.49
C ILE A 549 11.98 30.56 -28.27
N LEU A 550 12.94 30.84 -29.16
CA LEU A 550 14.26 30.20 -29.15
C LEU A 550 14.98 30.48 -27.82
N TRP A 551 15.00 31.74 -27.39
CA TRP A 551 15.67 32.14 -26.16
C TRP A 551 15.01 31.47 -24.94
N SER A 552 13.67 31.45 -24.88
CA SER A 552 12.94 30.84 -23.77
C SER A 552 13.23 29.34 -23.66
N LEU A 553 13.19 28.62 -24.78
CA LEU A 553 13.46 27.18 -24.82
C LEU A 553 14.90 26.84 -24.46
N GLN A 554 15.88 27.60 -24.97
CA GLN A 554 17.28 27.40 -24.64
C GLN A 554 17.57 27.61 -23.14
N ASN A 555 17.02 28.69 -22.55
CA ASN A 555 17.20 28.95 -21.11
C ASN A 555 16.48 27.90 -20.24
N GLY A 556 15.28 27.46 -20.62
CA GLY A 556 14.58 26.38 -19.94
C GLY A 556 15.35 25.06 -20.00
N ALA A 557 15.90 24.74 -21.18
CA ALA A 557 16.68 23.53 -21.40
C ALA A 557 17.97 23.48 -20.57
N GLU A 558 18.61 24.61 -20.28
CA GLU A 558 19.80 24.70 -19.42
C GLU A 558 19.51 24.37 -17.96
N ARG A 559 18.26 24.54 -17.51
CA ARG A 559 17.85 24.33 -16.12
C ARG A 559 17.44 22.90 -15.80
N ILE A 560 17.09 22.11 -16.81
CA ILE A 560 16.62 20.73 -16.63
C ILE A 560 17.59 19.72 -17.29
N PRO A 561 17.91 18.61 -16.61
CA PRO A 561 18.73 17.55 -17.18
C PRO A 561 18.16 17.02 -18.50
N GLN A 562 19.03 16.55 -19.41
CA GLN A 562 18.63 16.08 -20.74
C GLN A 562 17.55 14.98 -20.68
N HIS A 563 17.64 14.04 -19.73
CA HIS A 563 16.70 12.92 -19.59
C HIS A 563 15.28 13.33 -19.14
N VAL A 564 15.11 14.56 -18.62
CA VAL A 564 13.81 15.15 -18.28
C VAL A 564 13.45 16.34 -19.17
N ARG A 565 14.23 16.59 -20.23
CA ARG A 565 13.99 17.67 -21.20
C ARG A 565 12.87 17.28 -22.17
N LYS A 566 11.65 17.33 -21.67
CA LYS A 566 10.41 16.86 -22.32
C LYS A 566 9.52 18.03 -22.74
N LEU A 567 10.11 19.06 -23.32
CA LEU A 567 9.44 20.34 -23.65
C LEU A 567 8.57 20.19 -24.90
N ARG A 568 7.31 20.62 -24.80
CA ARG A 568 6.39 20.78 -25.92
C ARG A 568 5.69 22.14 -25.79
N PRO A 569 6.26 23.23 -26.33
CA PRO A 569 5.73 24.58 -26.10
C PRO A 569 4.38 24.80 -26.80
N TRP A 570 3.56 25.64 -26.18
CA TRP A 570 2.44 26.30 -26.84
C TRP A 570 2.92 27.56 -27.55
N LEU A 571 2.51 27.71 -28.80
CA LEU A 571 2.85 28.80 -29.72
C LEU A 571 1.61 29.66 -30.00
N GLN A 572 1.84 30.95 -30.24
CA GLN A 572 0.77 31.93 -30.48
C GLN A 572 0.37 31.96 -31.96
N ASP A 573 -0.93 31.83 -32.25
CA ASP A 573 -1.49 32.08 -33.58
C ASP A 573 -2.66 33.08 -33.53
N PHE A 574 -2.46 34.16 -32.79
CA PHE A 574 -3.43 35.24 -32.63
C PHE A 574 -2.69 36.57 -32.42
N SER A 575 -3.42 37.68 -32.64
CA SER A 575 -2.90 39.03 -32.38
C SER A 575 -3.48 39.57 -31.08
N TYR A 576 -2.63 39.99 -30.14
CA TYR A 576 -3.04 40.57 -28.87
C TYR A 576 -2.03 41.61 -28.37
N GLY A 577 -2.53 42.68 -27.73
CA GLY A 577 -1.69 43.70 -27.12
C GLY A 577 -0.89 44.54 -28.14
N PRO A 578 0.16 45.25 -27.69
CA PRO A 578 1.04 45.98 -28.58
C PRO A 578 1.93 45.04 -29.42
N GLY A 579 2.27 45.47 -30.63
CA GLY A 579 3.21 44.79 -31.52
C GLY A 579 2.63 44.51 -32.90
N ILE A 580 3.27 43.59 -33.63
CA ILE A 580 2.88 43.13 -34.97
C ILE A 580 1.55 42.37 -34.98
N GLU A 581 0.85 42.45 -36.12
CA GLU A 581 -0.24 41.52 -36.45
C GLU A 581 0.36 40.15 -36.82
N TYR A 582 -0.17 39.10 -36.22
CA TYR A 582 0.26 37.73 -36.47
C TYR A 582 -0.36 37.19 -37.75
N GLY A 583 0.50 36.76 -38.67
CA GLY A 583 0.13 36.00 -39.85
C GLY A 583 0.98 34.73 -40.00
N PRO A 584 0.97 34.12 -41.19
CA PRO A 584 1.66 32.84 -41.42
C PRO A 584 3.17 32.87 -41.14
N ASN A 585 3.83 34.01 -41.38
CA ASN A 585 5.27 34.14 -41.19
C ASN A 585 5.65 34.12 -39.71
N GLU A 586 4.88 34.78 -38.85
CA GLU A 586 5.12 34.87 -37.41
C GLU A 586 4.87 33.52 -36.73
N VAL A 587 3.86 32.76 -37.18
CA VAL A 587 3.61 31.39 -36.72
C VAL A 587 4.75 30.46 -37.15
N ARG A 588 5.15 30.48 -38.42
CA ARG A 588 6.28 29.68 -38.93
C ARG A 588 7.59 30.03 -38.24
N ALA A 589 7.82 31.31 -37.94
CA ALA A 589 9.00 31.76 -37.21
C ALA A 589 9.08 31.12 -35.82
N GLN A 590 7.96 30.99 -35.10
CA GLN A 590 7.93 30.28 -33.82
C GLN A 590 8.21 28.78 -33.98
N ILE A 591 7.63 28.12 -34.99
CA ILE A 591 7.89 26.70 -35.26
C ILE A 591 9.38 26.47 -35.57
N GLN A 592 9.98 27.31 -36.42
CA GLN A 592 11.40 27.24 -36.73
C GLN A 592 12.27 27.40 -35.47
N ALA A 593 11.87 28.29 -34.54
CA ALA A 593 12.59 28.46 -33.28
C ALA A 593 12.52 27.22 -32.37
N VAL A 594 11.44 26.43 -32.43
CA VAL A 594 11.34 25.13 -31.73
C VAL A 594 12.34 24.13 -32.33
N GLU A 595 12.38 24.03 -33.65
CA GLU A 595 13.31 23.17 -34.38
C GLU A 595 14.77 23.53 -34.13
N ASP A 596 15.10 24.82 -34.17
CA ASP A 596 16.44 25.35 -33.93
C ASP A 596 16.86 25.23 -32.45
N ALA A 597 15.89 25.04 -31.53
CA ALA A 597 16.14 24.65 -30.15
C ALA A 597 16.40 23.13 -29.98
N GLY A 598 16.32 22.35 -31.06
CA GLY A 598 16.51 20.90 -31.08
C GLY A 598 15.29 20.11 -30.61
N LEU A 599 14.09 20.70 -30.70
CA LEU A 599 12.81 20.06 -30.38
C LEU A 599 12.02 19.85 -31.68
N ASP A 600 11.14 18.85 -31.70
CA ASP A 600 10.35 18.47 -32.89
C ASP A 600 8.84 18.49 -32.65
N SER A 601 8.43 18.85 -31.44
CA SER A 601 7.08 18.77 -30.92
C SER A 601 6.64 20.13 -30.37
N TRP A 602 5.43 20.56 -30.72
CA TRP A 602 4.87 21.86 -30.37
C TRP A 602 3.34 21.83 -30.47
N MET A 603 2.67 22.84 -29.91
CA MET A 603 1.23 22.99 -29.98
C MET A 603 0.87 24.43 -30.32
N ILE A 604 -0.14 24.66 -31.16
CA ILE A 604 -0.57 26.00 -31.53
C ILE A 604 -1.85 26.35 -30.80
N TRP A 605 -1.84 27.52 -30.16
CA TRP A 605 -2.98 28.08 -29.47
C TRP A 605 -3.61 29.24 -30.26
N ASN A 606 -4.91 29.12 -30.55
CA ASN A 606 -5.79 30.24 -30.84
C ASN A 606 -7.16 29.97 -30.22
N ALA A 607 -7.62 30.85 -29.34
CA ALA A 607 -8.90 30.72 -28.64
C ALA A 607 -10.11 30.70 -29.59
N ASP A 608 -10.01 31.39 -30.74
CA ASP A 608 -11.04 31.39 -31.79
C ASP A 608 -10.99 30.12 -32.67
N ASN A 609 -9.97 29.27 -32.48
CA ASN A 609 -9.71 28.06 -33.28
C ASN A 609 -9.68 28.33 -34.78
N VAL A 610 -9.04 29.45 -35.15
CA VAL A 610 -8.70 29.85 -36.52
C VAL A 610 -7.19 29.78 -36.65
N TYR A 611 -6.70 29.04 -37.63
CA TYR A 611 -5.27 28.75 -37.77
C TYR A 611 -4.75 29.22 -39.13
N HIS A 612 -3.55 29.79 -39.14
CA HIS A 612 -2.85 30.13 -40.37
C HIS A 612 -2.26 28.87 -41.00
N GLU A 613 -3.04 28.15 -41.81
CA GLU A 613 -2.62 26.91 -42.48
C GLU A 613 -1.37 27.11 -43.36
N GLU A 614 -1.21 28.28 -43.98
CA GLU A 614 -0.03 28.61 -44.80
C GLU A 614 1.26 28.66 -43.98
N ALA A 615 1.14 28.77 -42.66
CA ALA A 615 2.27 28.66 -41.77
C ALA A 615 2.76 27.24 -41.63
N LEU A 616 2.02 26.21 -42.07
CA LEU A 616 2.26 24.78 -41.83
C LEU A 616 2.84 24.08 -43.06
N HIS A 617 3.73 23.09 -42.87
CA HIS A 617 4.16 22.23 -43.99
C HIS A 617 3.04 21.28 -44.39
N ALA A 618 2.92 20.98 -45.68
CA ALA A 618 1.98 19.98 -46.18
C ALA A 618 2.46 18.56 -45.83
N SER A 619 1.51 17.68 -45.49
CA SER A 619 1.76 16.25 -45.22
C SER A 619 2.02 15.40 -46.47
#